data_AF-A0A098LII5-F1
#
_entry.id   AF-A0A098LII5-F1
#
_cell.length_a   1.000
_cell.length_b   1.000
_cell.length_c   1.000
_cell.angle_alpha   90.00
_cell.angle_beta   90.00
_cell.angle_gamma   90.00
#
_symmetry.space_group_name_H-M   'P 1'
#
loop_
_entity.id
_entity.type
_entity.pdbx_description
1 polymer ?
#
loop_
_entity_poly.entity_id
_entity_poly.type
_entity_poly.pdbx_seq_one_letter_code
_entity_poly.pdbx_strand_id
1 'polypeptide(L)' 'MCEERIEATANRLAGVESADFNLESHQLTVTYDTAKISELEIHKAIASVGHGTKLVPMSSTAHDKLPGCCKEIE' A
#
# COMPACT_ATOMS: atom_id res chain seq x y z
N MET A 1 11.35 3.76 5.94
CA MET A 1 10.17 4.60 6.28
C MET A 1 8.89 3.94 5.77
N CYS A 2 7.70 4.41 6.18
CA CYS A 2 6.43 3.78 5.75
C CYS A 2 6.18 3.97 4.24
N GLU A 3 6.66 5.08 3.66
CA GLU A 3 6.69 5.33 2.20
C GLU A 3 7.35 4.17 1.43
N GLU A 4 8.60 3.83 1.79
CA GLU A 4 9.39 2.84 1.08
C GLU A 4 8.72 1.47 1.13
N ARG A 5 8.03 1.16 2.23
CA ARG A 5 7.30 -0.10 2.38
C ARG A 5 6.06 -0.13 1.48
N ILE A 6 5.29 0.96 1.43
CA ILE A 6 4.08 1.05 0.60
C ILE A 6 4.48 0.98 -0.88
N GLU A 7 5.45 1.80 -1.29
CA GLU A 7 5.95 1.84 -2.66
C GLU A 7 6.59 0.52 -3.08
N ALA A 8 7.45 -0.08 -2.25
CA ALA A 8 8.06 -1.37 -2.56
C ALA A 8 7.02 -2.49 -2.64
N THR A 9 5.93 -2.41 -1.86
CA THR A 9 4.84 -3.40 -1.95
C THR A 9 4.10 -3.27 -3.26
N ALA A 10 3.72 -2.06 -3.66
CA ALA A 10 3.02 -1.81 -4.92
C ALA A 10 3.91 -2.15 -6.14
N ASN A 11 5.16 -1.69 -6.17
CA ASN A 11 6.09 -1.93 -7.27
C ASN A 11 6.47 -3.41 -7.45
N ARG A 12 6.26 -4.28 -6.45
CA ARG A 12 6.48 -5.73 -6.54
C ARG A 12 5.31 -6.49 -7.16
N LEU A 13 4.16 -5.85 -7.33
CA LEU A 13 2.99 -6.49 -7.91
C LEU A 13 3.17 -6.65 -9.42
N ALA A 14 2.93 -7.86 -9.92
CA ALA A 14 2.99 -8.11 -11.35
C ALA A 14 1.92 -7.28 -12.09
N GLY A 15 2.35 -6.42 -13.02
CA GLY A 15 1.47 -5.51 -13.74
C GLY A 15 1.49 -4.07 -13.21
N VAL A 16 2.19 -3.78 -12.11
CA VAL A 16 2.48 -2.40 -11.70
C VAL A 16 3.73 -1.91 -12.43
N GLU A 17 3.64 -0.74 -13.05
CA GLU A 17 4.74 -0.07 -13.76
C GLU A 17 5.47 0.94 -12.87
N SER A 18 4.73 1.65 -12.03
CA SER A 18 5.27 2.60 -11.07
C SER A 18 4.29 2.81 -9.91
N ALA A 19 4.82 3.06 -8.72
CA ALA A 19 4.07 3.46 -7.55
C ALA A 19 4.84 4.51 -6.75
N ASP A 20 4.19 5.64 -6.48
CA ASP A 20 4.74 6.82 -5.81
C ASP A 20 3.84 7.20 -4.64
N PHE A 21 4.39 7.19 -3.43
CA PHE A 21 3.68 7.51 -2.19
C PHE A 21 4.02 8.91 -1.72
N ASN A 22 3.03 9.79 -1.73
CA ASN A 22 3.18 11.13 -1.21
C ASN A 22 2.94 11.14 0.31
N LEU A 23 4.00 11.41 1.09
CA LEU A 23 3.94 11.51 2.54
C LEU A 23 3.13 12.72 3.05
N GLU A 24 3.06 13.82 2.31
CA GLU A 24 2.32 15.01 2.75
C GLU A 24 0.81 14.82 2.60
N SER A 25 0.36 14.14 1.53
CA SER A 25 -1.05 13.91 1.25
C SER A 25 -1.55 12.53 1.68
N HIS A 26 -0.64 11.64 2.10
CA HIS A 26 -0.90 10.22 2.36
C HIS A 26 -1.56 9.49 1.18
N GLN A 27 -1.20 9.85 -0.05
CA GLN A 27 -1.76 9.25 -1.28
C GLN A 27 -0.73 8.43 -2.02
N LEU A 28 -1.12 7.22 -2.41
CA LEU A 28 -0.36 6.37 -3.32
C LEU A 28 -0.90 6.54 -4.74
N THR A 29 -0.04 6.99 -5.66
CA THR A 29 -0.34 7.01 -7.10
C THR A 29 0.29 5.79 -7.75
N VAL A 30 -0.51 4.97 -8.44
CA VAL A 30 -0.03 3.74 -9.09
C VAL A 30 -0.40 3.74 -10.57
N THR A 31 0.60 3.48 -11.42
CA THR A 31 0.42 3.18 -12.84
C THR A 31 0.49 1.67 -13.01
N TYR A 32 -0.56 1.06 -13.56
CA TYR A 32 -0.65 -0.38 -13.69
C TYR A 32 -1.44 -0.81 -14.94
N ASP A 33 -1.12 -2.01 -15.41
CA ASP A 33 -1.79 -2.69 -16.51
C ASP A 33 -3.06 -3.38 -16.00
N THR A 34 -4.21 -2.82 -16.37
CA THR A 34 -5.54 -3.31 -15.96
C THR A 34 -5.87 -4.71 -16.49
N ALA A 35 -5.13 -5.22 -17.49
CA ALA A 35 -5.25 -6.60 -17.96
C ALA A 35 -4.50 -7.60 -17.08
N LYS A 36 -3.52 -7.13 -16.28
CA LYS A 36 -2.68 -7.97 -15.42
C LYS A 36 -3.06 -7.89 -13.95
N ILE A 37 -3.49 -6.71 -13.49
CA ILE A 37 -3.84 -6.48 -12.09
C ILE A 37 -5.02 -5.51 -11.97
N SER A 38 -5.84 -5.72 -10.95
CA SER A 38 -6.98 -4.86 -10.64
C SER A 38 -6.66 -3.92 -9.50
N GLU A 39 -7.31 -2.75 -9.48
CA GLU A 39 -7.23 -1.78 -8.38
C GLU A 39 -7.42 -2.46 -7.01
N LEU A 40 -8.42 -3.33 -6.89
CA LEU A 40 -8.73 -4.05 -5.65
C LEU A 40 -7.56 -4.93 -5.16
N GLU A 41 -6.81 -5.56 -6.06
CA GLU A 41 -5.66 -6.41 -5.71
C GLU A 41 -4.50 -5.56 -5.18
N ILE A 42 -4.31 -4.37 -5.75
CA ILE A 42 -3.33 -3.38 -5.25
C ILE A 42 -3.74 -2.94 -3.83
N HIS A 43 -5.01 -2.59 -3.61
CA HIS A 43 -5.51 -2.22 -2.29
C HIS A 43 -5.32 -3.32 -1.24
N LYS A 44 -5.59 -4.59 -1.60
CA LYS A 44 -5.35 -5.74 -0.71
C LYS A 44 -3.88 -5.91 -0.37
N ALA A 45 -2.99 -5.74 -1.35
CA ALA A 45 -1.55 -5.88 -1.11
C ALA A 45 -1.04 -4.83 -0.10
N ILE A 46 -1.49 -3.59 -0.24
CA ILE A 46 -1.15 -2.51 0.71
C ILE A 46 -1.75 -2.78 2.09
N ALA A 47 -3.01 -3.23 2.17
CA ALA A 47 -3.64 -3.63 3.44
C ALA A 47 -2.93 -4.81 4.11
N SER A 48 -2.39 -5.75 3.33
CA SER A 48 -1.65 -6.91 3.84
C SER A 48 -0.33 -6.54 4.51
N VAL A 49 0.26 -5.37 4.21
CA VAL A 49 1.47 -4.90 4.88
C VAL A 49 1.18 -3.98 6.06
N GLY A 50 -0.09 -3.85 6.45
CA GLY A 50 -0.53 -3.15 7.64
C GLY A 50 -0.97 -1.70 7.42
N HIS A 51 -1.20 -1.29 6.17
CA HIS A 51 -1.68 0.04 5.81
C HIS A 51 -3.09 -0.03 5.23
N GLY A 52 -4.07 0.50 5.96
CA GLY A 52 -5.45 0.59 5.45
C GLY A 52 -5.53 1.45 4.20
N THR A 53 -6.46 1.14 3.33
CA THR A 53 -6.71 1.92 2.12
C THR A 53 -8.20 2.26 2.00
N LYS A 54 -8.56 3.13 1.06
CA LYS A 54 -9.95 3.53 0.84
C LYS A 54 -10.90 2.36 0.55
N LEU A 55 -10.42 1.30 -0.12
CA LEU A 55 -11.25 0.15 -0.52
C LEU A 55 -11.08 -1.08 0.39
N VAL A 56 -9.93 -1.21 1.05
CA VAL A 56 -9.62 -2.38 1.88
C VAL A 56 -9.17 -1.90 3.25
N PRO A 57 -9.92 -2.22 4.33
CA PRO A 57 -9.55 -1.83 5.67
C PRO A 57 -8.25 -2.53 6.08
N MET A 58 -7.56 -1.89 7.01
CA MET A 58 -6.29 -2.37 7.53
C MET A 58 -6.43 -3.76 8.17
N SER A 59 -5.50 -4.67 7.86
CA SER A 59 -5.43 -5.95 8.56
C SER A 59 -4.80 -5.73 9.94
N SER A 60 -5.59 -5.89 11.01
CA SER A 60 -5.15 -5.70 12.40
C SER A 60 -3.88 -6.52 12.69
N THR A 61 -3.85 -7.78 12.26
CA THR A 61 -2.71 -8.68 12.44
C THR A 61 -1.42 -8.20 11.75
N ALA A 62 -1.53 -7.53 10.60
CA ALA A 62 -0.38 -6.99 9.88
C ALA A 62 0.08 -5.66 10.48
N HIS A 63 -0.87 -4.84 10.92
CA HIS A 63 -0.60 -3.55 11.56
C HIS A 63 0.08 -3.72 12.93
N ASP A 64 -0.31 -4.71 13.71
CA ASP A 64 0.33 -5.00 15.01
C ASP A 64 1.81 -5.35 14.89
N LYS A 65 2.23 -5.86 13.73
CA LYS A 65 3.63 -6.21 13.41
C LYS A 65 4.44 -5.05 12.83
N LEU A 66 3.83 -3.89 12.60
CA LEU A 66 4.56 -2.72 12.12
C LEU A 66 5.41 -2.09 13.23
N PRO A 67 6.57 -1.51 12.88
CA PRO A 67 7.34 -0.67 13.80
C PRO A 67 6.47 0.49 14.31
N GLY A 68 6.66 0.93 15.55
CA GLY A 68 5.82 1.96 16.19
C GLY A 68 5.62 3.23 15.36
N CYS A 69 6.65 3.68 14.64
CA CYS A 69 6.60 4.83 13.73
C CYS A 69 5.58 4.70 12.59
N CYS A 70 5.14 3.48 12.25
CA CYS A 70 4.16 3.21 11.19
C CYS A 70 2.78 2.80 11.74
N LYS A 71 2.57 2.84 13.06
CA LYS A 71 1.26 2.60 13.68
C LYS A 71 0.42 3.88 13.82
N GLU A 72 1.04 5.04 13.75
CA GLU A 72 0.43 6.35 14.00
C GLU A 72 0.05 7.07 12.70
N ILE A 73 -0.66 6.39 11.80
CA ILE A 73 -1.36 7.08 10.71
C ILE A 73 -2.85 7.04 11.09
N GLU A 74 -3.28 8.07 11.84
CA GLU A 74 -4.70 8.40 12.05
C GLU A 74 -5.35 8.89 10.75
#